data_AF-A0A8H3J817-F1
#
_entry.id   AF-A0A8H3J817-F1
#
_cell.length_a   1.000
_cell.length_b   1.000
_cell.length_c   1.000
_cell.angle_alpha   90.00
_cell.angle_beta   90.00
_cell.angle_gamma   90.00
#
_symmetry.space_group_name_H-M   'P 1'
#
loop_
_entity.id
_entity.type
_entity.pdbx_description
1 polymer ?
#
loop_
_entity_poly.entity_id
_entity_poly.type
_entity_poly.pdbx_seq_one_letter_code
_entity_poly.pdbx_strand_id
1 'polypeptide(L)'
;MAVRVAYTVGKGTGMELADIFDRVMTQLSTIYSVPVELHRSSRIYHSYFSLLADCSNQIAIEEEKLLDVLHYEDFCKTQAALGTRVTFKTAINAQSLYLIRQHFQAIKMECFNQGENFLLLIRDQSQGFYTGELYHHHYQCVAAVNLNLGSNEHSISGDSVSRTCQFSKTLTERIIAYSIDRARELWGDAAPDSVNMVYKFHLFDGVFSLWAKEWSKMYGVKINLVQPDTANRNILAFGIRGRQLMIAGNEWADIMHVILLNMFGQGAQETRCTENVYLHPELHGLSEYQTVHGSADDLAGKGIVNPSATVRAAAAILERHAGCKGIEEAMDRALLVLQRHRAVTPDQGGQMSSTDVVDSILDILAKAKMPANALNNQHPLNKFVANGEDQISLGKKTAILLLNFQNDFVTKEGIESEYRGDMARMAGPISHIPRVIDFARKQGHEIIFVRFLGDQRFQLPNLQHRDAVLGKQPKCLEGSWGAEFHPSVKPTPGERVFNKQAHFDAFLCEGFERYLVEHGYEHLVFLGVYCDVCVDSTARTAFQKGYYITVVSDCTTTLHLPFQDSLAFLERLCGARVITHNRLIEM
;
A
#
# COMPACT_ATOMS: atom_id res chain seq x y z
N MET A 1 -23.24 -22.13 -1.26
CA MET A 1 -22.92 -22.64 0.09
C MET A 1 -22.50 -21.43 0.92
N ALA A 2 -22.91 -21.33 2.19
CA ALA A 2 -22.52 -20.21 3.04
C ALA A 2 -21.02 -20.24 3.33
N VAL A 3 -20.37 -19.08 3.35
CA VAL A 3 -18.97 -18.97 3.77
C VAL A 3 -18.93 -18.97 5.29
N ARG A 4 -18.28 -19.98 5.86
CA ARG A 4 -18.03 -20.08 7.30
C ARG A 4 -16.80 -19.27 7.66
N VAL A 5 -16.96 -18.35 8.61
CA VAL A 5 -15.87 -17.50 9.12
C VAL A 5 -15.82 -17.65 10.63
N ALA A 6 -14.73 -18.22 11.13
CA ALA A 6 -14.46 -18.24 12.56
C ALA A 6 -13.80 -16.93 13.00
N TYR A 7 -13.91 -16.56 14.28
CA TYR A 7 -13.11 -15.44 14.79
C TYR A 7 -12.83 -15.51 16.29
N THR A 8 -11.68 -14.96 16.67
CA THR A 8 -11.18 -14.92 18.05
C THR A 8 -11.03 -13.46 18.51
N VAL A 9 -11.34 -13.22 19.79
CA VAL A 9 -11.45 -11.87 20.34
C VAL A 9 -10.51 -11.72 21.53
N GLY A 10 -9.58 -10.76 21.46
CA GLY A 10 -8.76 -10.39 22.60
C GLY A 10 -9.40 -9.29 23.47
N LYS A 11 -8.83 -9.09 24.66
CA LYS A 11 -9.14 -7.94 25.53
C LYS A 11 -8.64 -6.62 24.93
N GLY A 12 -8.93 -5.51 25.61
CA GLY A 12 -8.70 -4.15 25.10
C GLY A 12 -9.77 -3.75 24.09
N THR A 13 -9.37 -3.18 22.96
CA THR A 13 -10.29 -2.80 21.86
C THR A 13 -10.86 -3.99 21.07
N GLY A 14 -10.44 -5.22 21.38
CA GLY A 14 -10.84 -6.40 20.61
C GLY A 14 -12.35 -6.64 20.58
N MET A 15 -13.09 -6.35 21.66
CA MET A 15 -14.55 -6.47 21.67
C MET A 15 -15.20 -5.49 20.68
N GLU A 16 -14.81 -4.23 20.72
CA GLU A 16 -15.33 -3.18 19.84
C GLU A 16 -15.04 -3.51 18.37
N LEU A 17 -13.83 -3.98 18.07
CA LEU A 17 -13.45 -4.39 16.72
C LEU A 17 -14.15 -5.67 16.26
N ALA A 18 -14.46 -6.59 17.18
CA ALA A 18 -15.24 -7.78 16.86
C ALA A 18 -16.69 -7.41 16.50
N ASP A 19 -17.31 -6.49 17.25
CA ASP A 19 -18.65 -6.00 16.95
C ASP A 19 -18.69 -5.26 15.60
N ILE A 20 -17.65 -4.47 15.29
CA ILE A 20 -17.47 -3.84 13.97
C ILE A 20 -17.33 -4.91 12.88
N PHE A 21 -16.51 -5.94 13.09
CA PHE A 21 -16.31 -7.02 12.14
C PHE A 21 -17.63 -7.75 11.83
N ASP A 22 -18.38 -8.14 12.87
CA ASP A 22 -19.67 -8.82 12.73
C ASP A 22 -20.67 -7.98 11.94
N ARG A 23 -20.76 -6.70 12.28
CA ARG A 23 -21.65 -5.75 11.61
C ARG A 23 -21.28 -5.59 10.14
N VAL A 24 -20.01 -5.36 9.83
CA VAL A 24 -19.52 -5.13 8.47
C VAL A 24 -19.69 -6.39 7.63
N MET A 25 -19.33 -7.57 8.15
CA MET A 25 -19.55 -8.84 7.46
C MET A 25 -21.03 -9.08 7.17
N THR A 26 -21.92 -8.80 8.12
CA THR A 26 -23.38 -8.97 7.93
C THR A 26 -23.97 -8.00 6.91
N GLN A 27 -23.54 -6.73 6.93
CA GLN A 27 -24.04 -5.75 5.98
C GLN A 27 -23.48 -5.96 4.57
N LEU A 28 -22.18 -6.24 4.45
CA LEU A 28 -21.57 -6.54 3.15
C LEU A 28 -22.10 -7.85 2.56
N SER A 29 -22.34 -8.88 3.36
CA SER A 29 -22.95 -10.13 2.89
C SER A 29 -24.34 -9.89 2.31
N THR A 30 -25.11 -8.95 2.89
CA THR A 30 -26.40 -8.50 2.37
C THR A 30 -26.23 -7.72 1.06
N ILE A 31 -25.34 -6.71 1.03
CA ILE A 31 -25.09 -5.86 -0.16
C ILE A 31 -24.65 -6.70 -1.36
N TYR A 32 -23.83 -7.73 -1.14
CA TYR A 32 -23.29 -8.59 -2.19
C TYR A 32 -24.11 -9.88 -2.40
N SER A 33 -25.19 -10.08 -1.63
CA SER A 33 -26.05 -11.26 -1.70
C SER A 33 -25.30 -12.59 -1.55
N VAL A 34 -24.34 -12.63 -0.62
CA VAL A 34 -23.53 -13.83 -0.33
C VAL A 34 -23.81 -14.31 1.09
N PRO A 35 -24.23 -15.57 1.30
CA PRO A 35 -24.49 -16.07 2.65
C PRO A 35 -23.18 -16.26 3.43
N VAL A 36 -23.14 -15.74 4.66
CA VAL A 36 -22.00 -15.84 5.59
C VAL A 36 -22.49 -16.39 6.93
N GLU A 37 -21.74 -17.32 7.52
CA GLU A 37 -21.97 -17.88 8.86
C GLU A 37 -20.78 -17.50 9.75
N LEU A 38 -21.02 -16.71 10.79
CA LEU A 38 -19.99 -16.21 11.71
C LEU A 38 -19.94 -17.08 12.98
N HIS A 39 -18.75 -17.54 13.34
CA HIS A 39 -18.51 -18.39 14.50
C HIS A 39 -17.49 -17.78 15.45
N ARG A 40 -17.96 -17.19 16.54
CA ARG A 40 -17.11 -16.60 17.57
C ARG A 40 -16.56 -17.65 18.53
N SER A 41 -15.28 -17.54 18.88
CA SER A 41 -14.72 -18.28 20.02
C SER A 41 -15.40 -17.86 21.33
N SER A 42 -15.70 -18.83 22.19
CA SER A 42 -16.27 -18.59 23.52
C SER A 42 -15.30 -17.91 24.48
N ARG A 43 -13.99 -17.99 24.22
CA ARG A 43 -12.96 -17.38 25.05
C ARG A 43 -12.61 -15.98 24.56
N ILE A 44 -12.48 -15.05 25.50
CA ILE A 44 -11.85 -13.76 25.27
C ILE A 44 -10.39 -13.89 25.72
N TYR A 45 -9.46 -13.73 24.79
CA TYR A 45 -8.03 -13.96 25.02
C TYR A 45 -7.40 -12.73 25.68
N HIS A 46 -6.38 -12.94 26.51
CA HIS A 46 -5.78 -11.85 27.25
C HIS A 46 -4.93 -10.94 26.36
N SER A 47 -4.85 -9.65 26.71
CA SER A 47 -3.80 -8.73 26.27
C SER A 47 -2.60 -8.83 27.22
N TYR A 48 -1.50 -8.14 26.90
CA TYR A 48 -0.38 -8.03 27.83
C TYR A 48 -0.80 -7.36 29.15
N PHE A 49 -1.56 -6.26 29.06
CA PHE A 49 -2.01 -5.52 30.22
C PHE A 49 -3.03 -6.29 31.07
N SER A 50 -3.94 -7.03 30.43
CA SER A 50 -4.92 -7.80 31.19
C SER A 50 -4.28 -8.97 31.95
N LEU A 51 -3.26 -9.65 31.39
CA LEU A 51 -2.56 -10.70 32.15
C LEU A 51 -1.92 -10.14 33.42
N LEU A 52 -1.28 -8.97 33.33
CA LEU A 52 -0.68 -8.32 34.49
C LEU A 52 -1.72 -7.85 35.52
N ALA A 53 -2.92 -7.50 35.07
CA ALA A 53 -3.99 -7.04 35.94
C ALA A 53 -4.75 -8.20 36.61
N ASP A 54 -4.98 -9.30 35.88
CA ASP A 54 -5.81 -10.42 36.31
C ASP A 54 -5.02 -11.45 37.13
N CYS A 55 -3.70 -11.54 36.95
CA CYS A 55 -2.86 -12.54 37.60
C CYS A 55 -2.04 -11.96 38.76
N SER A 56 -2.01 -12.66 39.89
CA SER A 56 -1.35 -12.19 41.13
C SER A 56 0.17 -12.42 41.17
N ASN A 57 0.70 -13.29 40.31
CA ASN A 57 2.13 -13.64 40.25
C ASN A 57 2.50 -14.23 38.88
N GLN A 58 3.80 -14.46 38.66
CA GLN A 58 4.31 -14.99 37.38
C GLN A 58 3.74 -16.37 37.02
N ILE A 59 3.52 -17.25 37.99
CA ILE A 59 3.01 -18.61 37.74
C ILE A 59 1.60 -18.53 37.14
N ALA A 60 0.73 -17.71 37.73
CA ALA A 60 -0.62 -17.49 37.22
C ALA A 60 -0.61 -16.88 35.81
N ILE A 61 0.35 -15.99 35.50
CA ILE A 61 0.52 -15.43 34.15
C ILE A 61 0.89 -16.54 33.15
N GLU A 62 1.79 -17.45 33.51
CA GLU A 62 2.18 -18.57 32.64
C GLU A 62 1.02 -19.56 32.42
N GLU A 63 0.26 -19.87 33.47
CA GLU A 63 -0.92 -20.73 33.38
C GLU A 63 -2.00 -20.14 32.47
N GLU A 64 -2.36 -18.86 32.63
CA GLU A 64 -3.37 -18.22 31.76
C GLU A 64 -2.90 -18.10 30.30
N LYS A 65 -1.60 -17.85 30.07
CA LYS A 65 -1.05 -17.86 28.71
C LYS A 65 -1.18 -19.22 28.06
N LEU A 66 -0.88 -20.30 28.79
CA LEU A 66 -1.01 -21.66 28.27
C LEU A 66 -2.47 -22.02 28.01
N LEU A 67 -3.40 -21.60 28.88
CA LEU A 67 -4.83 -21.76 28.65
C LEU A 67 -5.32 -21.00 27.41
N ASP A 68 -4.83 -19.78 27.18
CA ASP A 68 -5.08 -19.01 25.96
C ASP A 68 -4.59 -19.78 24.71
N VAL A 69 -3.37 -20.32 24.75
CA VAL A 69 -2.81 -21.12 23.65
C VAL A 69 -3.65 -22.36 23.39
N LEU A 70 -3.86 -23.21 24.40
CA LEU A 70 -4.58 -24.47 24.26
C LEU A 70 -6.00 -24.28 23.73
N HIS A 71 -6.73 -23.28 24.24
CA HIS A 71 -8.08 -22.99 23.75
C HIS A 71 -8.06 -22.42 22.32
N TYR A 72 -7.08 -21.59 21.97
CA TYR A 72 -6.94 -21.08 20.60
C TYR A 72 -6.74 -22.22 19.60
N GLU A 73 -5.88 -23.17 19.99
CA GLU A 73 -5.54 -24.33 19.18
C GLU A 73 -6.73 -25.24 18.95
N ASP A 74 -7.40 -25.64 20.03
CA ASP A 74 -8.58 -26.48 19.98
C ASP A 74 -9.70 -25.83 19.14
N PHE A 75 -9.93 -24.53 19.32
CA PHE A 75 -10.92 -23.79 18.56
C PHE A 75 -10.60 -23.81 17.05
N CYS A 76 -9.38 -23.46 16.64
CA CYS A 76 -9.02 -23.42 15.23
C CYS A 76 -9.03 -24.81 14.59
N LYS A 77 -8.53 -25.84 15.29
CA LYS A 77 -8.56 -27.23 14.80
C LYS A 77 -10.00 -27.74 14.66
N THR A 78 -10.86 -27.45 15.63
CA THR A 78 -12.29 -27.79 15.56
C THR A 78 -12.96 -27.10 14.38
N GLN A 79 -12.71 -25.81 14.17
CA GLN A 79 -13.27 -25.07 13.04
C GLN A 79 -12.76 -25.60 11.69
N ALA A 80 -11.46 -25.89 11.57
CA ALA A 80 -10.88 -26.49 10.37
C ALA A 80 -11.52 -27.87 10.07
N ALA A 81 -11.72 -28.70 11.10
CA ALA A 81 -12.40 -30.00 10.97
C ALA A 81 -13.88 -29.87 10.53
N LEU A 82 -14.55 -28.78 10.91
CA LEU A 82 -15.90 -28.43 10.47
C LEU A 82 -15.97 -27.80 9.06
N GLY A 83 -14.82 -27.70 8.38
CA GLY A 83 -14.71 -27.19 7.01
C GLY A 83 -14.56 -25.67 6.92
N THR A 84 -14.36 -24.96 8.04
CA THR A 84 -14.05 -23.53 8.03
C THR A 84 -12.68 -23.30 7.40
N ARG A 85 -12.60 -22.41 6.42
CA ARG A 85 -11.36 -22.09 5.66
C ARG A 85 -10.77 -20.72 5.97
N VAL A 86 -11.48 -19.93 6.76
CA VAL A 86 -11.05 -18.58 7.09
C VAL A 86 -11.40 -18.23 8.52
N THR A 87 -10.46 -17.58 9.20
CA THR A 87 -10.65 -17.03 10.53
C THR A 87 -10.22 -15.57 10.59
N PHE A 88 -10.81 -14.78 11.48
CA PHE A 88 -10.38 -13.43 11.81
C PHE A 88 -9.94 -13.37 13.28
N LYS A 89 -8.91 -12.57 13.61
CA LYS A 89 -8.62 -12.27 15.00
C LYS A 89 -8.35 -10.80 15.24
N THR A 90 -8.74 -10.37 16.43
CA THR A 90 -8.24 -9.13 17.03
C THR A 90 -6.93 -9.39 17.79
N ALA A 91 -6.32 -8.34 18.33
CA ALA A 91 -5.04 -8.45 19.03
C ALA A 91 -5.17 -9.29 20.32
N ILE A 92 -4.25 -10.23 20.50
CA ILE A 92 -4.11 -11.05 21.72
C ILE A 92 -2.68 -10.92 22.25
N ASN A 93 -2.41 -11.48 23.42
CA ASN A 93 -1.09 -11.48 24.03
C ASN A 93 -0.02 -12.02 23.06
N ALA A 94 1.07 -11.27 22.90
CA ALA A 94 2.12 -11.59 21.95
C ALA A 94 2.82 -12.94 22.25
N GLN A 95 3.03 -13.27 23.52
CA GLN A 95 3.71 -14.52 23.89
C GLN A 95 2.85 -15.74 23.56
N SER A 96 1.56 -15.71 23.89
CA SER A 96 0.61 -16.75 23.48
C SER A 96 0.55 -16.87 21.96
N LEU A 97 0.51 -15.73 21.25
CA LEU A 97 0.48 -15.70 19.79
C LEU A 97 1.74 -16.31 19.14
N TYR A 98 2.93 -16.10 19.72
CA TYR A 98 4.16 -16.69 19.18
C TYR A 98 4.16 -18.22 19.32
N LEU A 99 3.67 -18.76 20.44
CA LEU A 99 3.51 -20.21 20.62
C LEU A 99 2.51 -20.79 19.62
N ILE A 100 1.33 -20.17 19.48
CA ILE A 100 0.32 -20.58 18.50
C ILE A 100 0.92 -20.60 17.09
N ARG A 101 1.63 -19.54 16.68
CA ARG A 101 2.26 -19.45 15.35
C ARG A 101 3.33 -20.52 15.13
N GLN A 102 4.11 -20.86 16.17
CA GLN A 102 5.08 -21.94 16.12
C GLN A 102 4.37 -23.29 15.90
N HIS A 103 3.36 -23.61 16.71
CA HIS A 103 2.64 -24.88 16.64
C HIS A 103 1.87 -25.03 15.33
N PHE A 104 1.29 -23.92 14.85
CA PHE A 104 0.54 -23.87 13.60
C PHE A 104 1.42 -23.78 12.35
N GLN A 105 2.74 -23.66 12.52
CA GLN A 105 3.69 -23.47 11.43
C GLN A 105 3.29 -22.29 10.55
N ALA A 106 3.00 -21.16 11.21
CA ALA A 106 2.43 -19.99 10.57
C ALA A 106 3.47 -19.24 9.73
N ILE A 107 3.01 -18.76 8.58
CA ILE A 107 3.70 -17.74 7.78
C ILE A 107 2.76 -16.56 7.57
N LYS A 108 3.33 -15.38 7.40
CA LYS A 108 2.58 -14.19 6.98
C LYS A 108 2.97 -13.82 5.56
N MET A 109 1.98 -13.41 4.78
CA MET A 109 2.20 -12.96 3.41
C MET A 109 1.88 -11.48 3.25
N GLU A 110 2.68 -10.79 2.43
CA GLU A 110 2.38 -9.44 1.96
C GLU A 110 2.80 -9.29 0.50
N CYS A 111 1.97 -8.59 -0.29
CA CYS A 111 2.18 -8.38 -1.71
C CYS A 111 2.37 -6.89 -2.01
N PHE A 112 3.52 -6.54 -2.59
CA PHE A 112 3.80 -5.20 -3.07
C PHE A 112 3.83 -5.21 -4.60
N ASN A 113 2.93 -4.44 -5.21
CA ASN A 113 2.80 -4.32 -6.67
C ASN A 113 3.11 -2.88 -7.08
N GLN A 114 4.06 -2.71 -7.99
CA GLN A 114 4.41 -1.45 -8.64
C GLN A 114 4.46 -1.63 -10.16
N GLY A 115 3.29 -1.79 -10.78
CA GLY A 115 3.15 -1.96 -12.23
C GLY A 115 3.61 -3.33 -12.68
N GLU A 116 4.75 -3.39 -13.37
CA GLU A 116 5.35 -4.66 -13.82
C GLU A 116 6.27 -5.31 -12.76
N ASN A 117 6.50 -4.64 -11.63
CA ASN A 117 7.37 -5.12 -10.57
C ASN A 117 6.56 -5.64 -9.37
N PHE A 118 6.86 -6.86 -8.95
CA PHE A 118 6.13 -7.56 -7.90
C PHE A 118 7.08 -8.08 -6.83
N LEU A 119 6.73 -7.85 -5.57
CA LEU A 119 7.38 -8.46 -4.43
C LEU A 119 6.34 -9.23 -3.63
N LEU A 120 6.52 -10.55 -3.56
CA LEU A 120 5.86 -11.39 -2.57
C LEU A 120 6.81 -11.56 -1.39
N LEU A 121 6.45 -10.96 -0.25
CA LEU A 121 7.17 -11.11 1.01
C LEU A 121 6.48 -12.18 1.86
N ILE A 122 7.22 -13.22 2.20
CA ILE A 122 6.83 -14.28 3.12
C ILE A 122 7.63 -14.11 4.39
N ARG A 123 6.92 -13.77 5.47
CA ARG A 123 7.49 -13.73 6.82
C ARG A 123 7.32 -15.10 7.46
N ASP A 124 8.44 -15.73 7.78
CA ASP A 124 8.48 -16.95 8.55
C ASP A 124 8.17 -16.64 10.02
N GLN A 125 6.93 -16.94 10.45
CA GLN A 125 6.50 -16.70 11.84
C GLN A 125 6.66 -17.93 12.74
N SER A 126 7.11 -19.03 12.16
CA SER A 126 7.05 -20.37 12.76
C SER A 126 8.32 -20.79 13.48
N GLN A 127 9.42 -20.07 13.24
CA GLN A 127 10.75 -20.34 13.80
C GLN A 127 11.54 -19.03 14.00
N GLY A 128 12.73 -19.12 14.58
CA GLY A 128 13.60 -17.96 14.84
C GLY A 128 13.44 -17.36 16.24
N PHE A 129 13.90 -16.12 16.42
CA PHE A 129 14.05 -15.48 17.72
C PHE A 129 12.71 -15.19 18.41
N TYR A 130 11.62 -14.93 17.69
CA TYR A 130 10.31 -14.73 18.34
C TYR A 130 9.67 -16.04 18.84
N THR A 131 10.14 -17.19 18.35
CA THR A 131 9.66 -18.52 18.78
C THR A 131 10.49 -19.05 19.95
N GLY A 132 10.03 -20.11 20.60
CA GLY A 132 10.75 -20.71 21.74
C GLY A 132 9.81 -21.36 22.73
N GLU A 133 9.57 -22.67 22.55
CA GLU A 133 9.15 -23.54 23.64
C GLU A 133 10.36 -23.93 24.50
N LEU A 134 10.16 -24.02 25.82
CA LEU A 134 11.01 -24.82 26.68
C LEU A 134 10.80 -26.30 26.35
N TYR A 135 11.76 -26.93 25.68
CA TYR A 135 11.87 -28.39 25.72
C TYR A 135 12.33 -28.80 27.13
N HIS A 136 11.39 -28.91 28.08
CA HIS A 136 11.61 -29.76 29.24
C HIS A 136 11.57 -31.22 28.76
N HIS A 137 12.75 -31.79 28.51
CA HIS A 137 12.90 -33.24 28.49
C HIS A 137 12.42 -33.77 29.85
N HIS A 138 11.25 -34.42 29.86
CA HIS A 138 10.68 -35.40 30.80
C HIS A 138 9.23 -35.07 31.16
N TYR A 139 8.30 -35.66 30.42
CA TYR A 139 7.02 -36.05 31.00
C TYR A 139 7.29 -37.18 32.00
N GLN A 140 7.51 -36.82 33.26
CA GLN A 140 7.16 -37.66 34.40
C GLN A 140 7.02 -36.78 35.64
N CYS A 141 5.84 -36.87 36.25
CA CYS A 141 5.48 -36.38 37.57
C CYS A 141 5.13 -34.88 37.67
N VAL A 142 3.82 -34.66 37.71
CA VAL A 142 3.17 -33.57 38.43
C VAL A 142 3.71 -33.54 39.87
N ALA A 143 4.04 -32.34 40.35
CA ALA A 143 4.69 -31.98 41.63
C ALA A 143 6.23 -31.87 41.56
N ALA A 144 6.71 -30.63 41.64
CA ALA A 144 8.11 -30.18 41.69
C ALA A 144 8.84 -29.99 40.34
N VAL A 145 8.27 -29.17 39.45
CA VAL A 145 9.06 -28.48 38.42
C VAL A 145 9.34 -27.08 38.95
N ASN A 146 10.62 -26.73 39.14
CA ASN A 146 11.02 -25.34 39.31
C ASN A 146 10.56 -24.57 38.07
N LEU A 147 9.58 -23.69 38.26
CA LEU A 147 8.85 -22.96 37.24
C LEU A 147 9.73 -21.90 36.56
N ASN A 148 10.66 -22.31 35.72
CA ASN A 148 11.16 -21.47 34.62
C ASN A 148 10.29 -21.79 33.39
N LEU A 149 9.07 -21.26 33.37
CA LEU A 149 8.07 -21.47 32.31
C LEU A 149 8.12 -20.41 31.20
N GLY A 150 9.06 -19.46 31.24
CA GLY A 150 9.22 -18.45 30.19
C GLY A 150 10.12 -18.93 29.06
N SER A 151 9.85 -18.54 27.82
CA SER A 151 10.74 -18.70 26.64
C SER A 151 12.16 -18.10 26.78
N ASN A 152 12.46 -17.52 27.94
CA ASN A 152 13.74 -16.92 28.31
C ASN A 152 14.31 -17.68 29.51
N GLU A 153 15.59 -18.01 29.46
CA GLU A 153 16.33 -18.52 30.61
C GLU A 153 16.84 -17.34 31.44
N HIS A 154 16.50 -17.30 32.72
CA HIS A 154 17.01 -16.31 33.66
C HIS A 154 18.20 -16.90 34.44
N SER A 155 19.27 -16.12 34.62
CA SER A 155 20.34 -16.54 35.53
C SER A 155 19.80 -16.68 36.96
N ILE A 156 20.41 -17.57 37.74
CA ILE A 156 20.05 -17.79 39.15
C ILE A 156 20.22 -16.49 39.98
N SER A 157 21.11 -15.58 39.55
CA SER A 157 21.31 -14.25 40.13
C SER A 157 20.31 -13.18 39.64
N GLY A 158 19.55 -13.43 38.58
CA GLY A 158 18.63 -12.47 37.96
C GLY A 158 19.30 -11.34 37.18
N ASP A 159 20.62 -11.41 36.96
CA ASP A 159 21.41 -10.38 36.27
C ASP A 159 21.47 -10.56 34.74
N SER A 160 20.98 -11.68 34.22
CA SER A 160 21.05 -12.00 32.79
C SER A 160 19.87 -12.84 32.32
N VAL A 161 19.55 -12.68 31.03
CA VAL A 161 18.47 -13.35 30.33
C VAL A 161 18.99 -13.87 29.00
N SER A 162 18.85 -15.17 28.74
CA SER A 162 19.22 -15.82 27.48
C SER A 162 18.00 -16.35 26.73
N ARG A 163 18.11 -16.38 25.40
CA ARG A 163 17.09 -16.92 24.50
C ARG A 163 17.76 -17.66 23.35
N THR A 164 17.30 -18.87 23.09
CA THR A 164 17.80 -19.73 22.02
C THR A 164 16.75 -19.85 20.92
N CYS A 165 17.18 -19.79 19.65
CA CYS A 165 16.32 -19.97 18.50
C CYS A 165 16.68 -21.26 17.74
N GLN A 166 15.69 -21.88 17.11
CA GLN A 166 15.87 -23.08 16.30
C GLN A 166 15.29 -22.86 14.91
N PHE A 167 15.85 -23.59 13.94
CA PHE A 167 15.38 -23.62 12.56
C PHE A 167 15.28 -25.07 12.11
N SER A 168 14.14 -25.43 11.52
CA SER A 168 13.89 -26.78 11.03
C SER A 168 14.02 -26.83 9.51
N LYS A 169 14.83 -27.75 9.00
CA LYS A 169 15.00 -27.98 7.56
C LYS A 169 13.66 -28.32 6.90
N THR A 170 12.94 -29.29 7.47
CA THR A 170 11.65 -29.77 6.94
C THR A 170 10.57 -28.68 6.97
N LEU A 171 10.56 -27.84 7.99
CA LEU A 171 9.63 -26.72 8.06
C LEU A 171 9.97 -25.67 7.00
N THR A 172 11.25 -25.32 6.88
CA THR A 172 11.73 -24.37 5.86
C THR A 172 11.41 -24.87 4.44
N GLU A 173 11.50 -26.18 4.19
CA GLU A 173 11.06 -26.81 2.94
C GLU A 173 9.57 -26.58 2.65
N ARG A 174 8.70 -26.75 3.65
CA ARG A 174 7.25 -26.48 3.51
C ARG A 174 6.99 -25.02 3.19
N ILE A 175 7.70 -24.10 3.87
CA ILE A 175 7.60 -22.67 3.62
C ILE A 175 8.00 -22.36 2.18
N ILE A 176 9.14 -22.89 1.70
CA ILE A 176 9.61 -22.68 0.31
C ILE A 176 8.60 -23.22 -0.70
N ALA A 177 8.12 -24.45 -0.50
CA ALA A 177 7.14 -25.07 -1.39
C ALA A 177 5.87 -24.23 -1.50
N TYR A 178 5.27 -23.89 -0.36
CA TYR A 178 4.08 -23.04 -0.32
C TYR A 178 4.33 -21.68 -0.99
N SER A 179 5.46 -21.05 -0.71
CA SER A 179 5.80 -19.72 -1.23
C SER A 179 5.93 -19.71 -2.75
N ILE A 180 6.51 -20.76 -3.34
CA ILE A 180 6.65 -20.89 -4.80
C ILE A 180 5.30 -21.12 -5.46
N ASP A 181 4.46 -21.99 -4.91
CA ASP A 181 3.12 -22.25 -5.46
C ASP A 181 2.25 -21.01 -5.38
N ARG A 182 2.31 -20.30 -4.25
CA ARG A 182 1.61 -19.04 -4.05
C ARG A 182 2.08 -17.92 -4.98
N ALA A 183 3.39 -17.86 -5.26
CA ALA A 183 3.93 -16.93 -6.25
C ALA A 183 3.38 -17.22 -7.65
N ARG A 184 3.25 -18.50 -8.04
CA ARG A 184 2.66 -18.90 -9.33
C ARG A 184 1.18 -18.52 -9.42
N GLU A 185 0.41 -18.74 -8.35
CA GLU A 185 -1.00 -18.32 -8.29
C GLU A 185 -1.16 -16.81 -8.53
N LEU A 186 -0.32 -16.00 -7.88
CA LEU A 186 -0.38 -14.54 -7.98
C LEU A 186 0.12 -13.99 -9.31
N TRP A 187 1.03 -14.69 -9.99
CA TRP A 187 1.69 -14.22 -11.20
C TRP A 187 1.30 -14.98 -12.47
N GLY A 188 0.18 -15.71 -12.45
CA GLY A 188 -0.37 -16.39 -13.63
C GLY A 188 0.53 -17.51 -14.14
N ASP A 189 0.90 -18.43 -13.24
CA ASP A 189 1.79 -19.59 -13.45
C ASP A 189 3.26 -19.26 -13.75
N ALA A 190 3.61 -17.97 -13.86
CA ALA A 190 5.01 -17.57 -13.95
C ALA A 190 5.75 -17.89 -12.63
N ALA A 191 6.84 -18.64 -12.73
CA ALA A 191 7.70 -18.89 -11.58
C ALA A 191 8.42 -17.60 -11.13
N PRO A 192 8.77 -17.48 -9.83
CA PRO A 192 9.71 -16.47 -9.37
C PRO A 192 11.03 -16.56 -10.14
N ASP A 193 11.60 -15.40 -10.49
CA ASP A 193 12.92 -15.36 -11.14
C ASP A 193 14.02 -15.92 -10.21
N SER A 194 13.82 -15.72 -8.90
CA SER A 194 14.59 -16.35 -7.83
C SER A 194 13.84 -16.26 -6.50
N VAL A 195 14.21 -17.13 -5.56
CA VAL A 195 13.81 -17.03 -4.16
C VAL A 195 14.95 -16.43 -3.35
N ASN A 196 14.73 -15.29 -2.72
CA ASN A 196 15.70 -14.66 -1.84
C ASN A 196 15.35 -14.98 -0.39
N MET A 197 16.14 -15.84 0.23
CA MET A 197 16.03 -16.17 1.65
C MET A 197 16.79 -15.12 2.47
N VAL A 198 16.05 -14.24 3.13
CA VAL A 198 16.57 -13.12 3.90
C VAL A 198 16.67 -13.49 5.37
N TYR A 199 17.84 -14.03 5.74
CA TYR A 199 18.15 -14.45 7.10
C TYR A 199 19.57 -14.01 7.46
N LYS A 200 19.88 -13.91 8.76
CA LYS A 200 21.26 -13.69 9.22
C LYS A 200 22.10 -14.98 9.10
N PHE A 201 22.13 -15.56 7.89
CA PHE A 201 22.60 -16.93 7.63
C PHE A 201 24.07 -17.20 7.98
N HIS A 202 24.93 -16.18 8.08
CA HIS A 202 26.31 -16.33 8.55
C HIS A 202 26.39 -16.81 10.01
N LEU A 203 25.31 -16.68 10.78
CA LEU A 203 25.22 -17.20 12.14
C LEU A 203 24.84 -18.69 12.20
N PHE A 204 24.59 -19.33 11.06
CA PHE A 204 24.12 -20.72 10.97
C PHE A 204 25.22 -21.68 10.48
N ASP A 205 26.49 -21.35 10.69
CA ASP A 205 27.65 -22.20 10.43
C ASP A 205 27.70 -22.83 9.02
N GLY A 206 27.12 -22.16 8.02
CA GLY A 206 27.05 -22.62 6.64
C GLY A 206 26.00 -23.71 6.35
N VAL A 207 25.25 -24.18 7.35
CA VAL A 207 24.19 -25.20 7.20
C VAL A 207 23.13 -24.75 6.20
N PHE A 208 22.66 -23.50 6.31
CA PHE A 208 21.70 -22.92 5.37
C PHE A 208 22.25 -22.88 3.93
N SER A 209 23.56 -22.67 3.75
CA SER A 209 24.18 -22.66 2.42
C SER A 209 24.18 -24.04 1.77
N LEU A 210 24.28 -25.11 2.55
CA LEU A 210 24.13 -26.48 2.06
C LEU A 210 22.68 -26.75 1.67
N TRP A 211 21.74 -26.42 2.54
CA TRP A 211 20.31 -26.64 2.27
C TRP A 211 19.80 -25.83 1.08
N ALA A 212 20.23 -24.57 0.92
CA ALA A 212 19.85 -23.73 -0.22
C ALA A 212 20.22 -24.34 -1.58
N LYS A 213 21.36 -25.05 -1.66
CA LYS A 213 21.78 -25.77 -2.88
C LYS A 213 20.86 -26.96 -3.17
N GLU A 214 20.50 -27.71 -2.13
CA GLU A 214 19.59 -28.85 -2.24
C GLU A 214 18.19 -28.40 -2.68
N TRP A 215 17.64 -27.37 -2.03
CA TRP A 215 16.34 -26.81 -2.38
C TRP A 215 16.33 -26.19 -3.78
N SER A 216 17.43 -25.55 -4.20
CA SER A 216 17.53 -25.02 -5.57
C SER A 216 17.39 -26.13 -6.62
N LYS A 217 18.02 -27.28 -6.36
CA LYS A 217 17.91 -28.46 -7.22
C LYS A 217 16.52 -29.09 -7.15
N MET A 218 15.93 -29.15 -5.96
CA MET A 218 14.62 -29.76 -5.72
C MET A 218 13.48 -29.00 -6.43
N TYR A 219 13.46 -27.67 -6.32
CA TYR A 219 12.38 -26.84 -6.86
C TYR A 219 12.66 -26.29 -8.26
N GLY A 220 13.88 -26.45 -8.78
CA GLY A 220 14.27 -25.92 -10.09
C GLY A 220 14.29 -24.39 -10.16
N VAL A 221 14.34 -23.72 -9.01
CA VAL A 221 14.41 -22.26 -8.87
C VAL A 221 15.66 -21.90 -8.11
N LYS A 222 16.35 -20.82 -8.52
CA LYS A 222 17.54 -20.34 -7.82
C LYS A 222 17.16 -19.82 -6.43
N ILE A 223 17.74 -20.41 -5.38
CA ILE A 223 17.59 -19.93 -4.01
C ILE A 223 18.86 -19.18 -3.59
N ASN A 224 18.72 -17.88 -3.36
CA ASN A 224 19.80 -17.02 -2.89
C ASN A 224 19.67 -16.82 -1.38
N LEU A 225 20.77 -16.93 -0.66
CA LEU A 225 20.85 -16.45 0.72
C LEU A 225 21.27 -14.99 0.71
N VAL A 226 20.48 -14.12 1.33
CA VAL A 226 20.71 -12.67 1.35
C VAL A 226 20.73 -12.18 2.79
N GLN A 227 21.72 -11.35 3.13
CA GLN A 227 21.76 -10.75 4.45
C GLN A 227 20.68 -9.66 4.56
N PRO A 228 19.99 -9.54 5.71
CA PRO A 228 19.06 -8.47 6.03
C PRO A 228 19.49 -7.06 5.60
N ASP A 229 20.72 -6.67 5.94
CA ASP A 229 21.31 -5.37 5.59
C ASP A 229 21.44 -5.17 4.07
N THR A 230 21.83 -6.22 3.37
CA THR A 230 22.03 -6.25 1.92
C THR A 230 20.70 -6.21 1.20
N ALA A 231 19.69 -6.94 1.68
CA ALA A 231 18.33 -6.88 1.18
C ALA A 231 17.77 -5.45 1.30
N ASN A 232 17.91 -4.83 2.48
CA ASN A 232 17.48 -3.45 2.71
C ASN A 232 18.17 -2.47 1.76
N ARG A 233 19.51 -2.52 1.68
CA ARG A 233 20.29 -1.67 0.79
C ARG A 233 19.83 -1.81 -0.67
N ASN A 234 19.62 -3.04 -1.13
CA ASN A 234 19.24 -3.30 -2.51
C ASN A 234 17.83 -2.77 -2.81
N ILE A 235 16.86 -3.00 -1.92
CA ILE A 235 15.49 -2.47 -2.06
C ILE A 235 15.52 -0.94 -2.08
N LEU A 236 16.24 -0.30 -1.15
CA LEU A 236 16.33 1.17 -1.08
C LEU A 236 17.04 1.77 -2.30
N ALA A 237 18.09 1.13 -2.80
CA ALA A 237 18.87 1.65 -3.92
C ALA A 237 18.21 1.41 -5.29
N PHE A 238 17.45 0.33 -5.43
CA PHE A 238 17.04 -0.18 -6.74
C PHE A 238 15.54 -0.44 -6.89
N GLY A 239 14.76 -0.29 -5.81
CA GLY A 239 13.35 -0.67 -5.76
C GLY A 239 13.13 -2.19 -5.91
N ILE A 240 11.89 -2.57 -6.15
CA ILE A 240 11.53 -3.93 -6.58
C ILE A 240 11.76 -4.02 -8.08
N ARG A 241 12.33 -5.13 -8.55
CA ARG A 241 12.58 -5.41 -9.96
C ARG A 241 12.07 -6.79 -10.35
N GLY A 242 11.24 -6.87 -11.39
CA GLY A 242 10.70 -8.13 -11.87
C GLY A 242 9.81 -8.82 -10.83
N ARG A 243 9.82 -10.15 -10.80
CA ARG A 243 9.03 -10.96 -9.86
C ARG A 243 9.92 -11.51 -8.75
N GLN A 244 9.93 -10.83 -7.61
CA GLN A 244 10.77 -11.17 -6.46
C GLN A 244 9.96 -11.92 -5.41
N LEU A 245 10.41 -13.14 -5.09
CA LEU A 245 9.94 -13.87 -3.91
C LEU A 245 10.99 -13.72 -2.79
N MET A 246 10.59 -13.13 -1.67
CA MET A 246 11.43 -13.02 -0.47
C MET A 246 10.84 -13.85 0.65
N ILE A 247 11.62 -14.78 1.18
CA ILE A 247 11.28 -15.54 2.39
C ILE A 247 12.22 -15.06 3.49
N ALA A 248 11.68 -14.52 4.57
CA ALA A 248 12.50 -13.79 5.53
C ALA A 248 12.21 -14.18 6.98
N GLY A 249 13.27 -14.11 7.79
CA GLY A 249 13.19 -14.35 9.23
C GLY A 249 12.20 -13.42 9.92
N ASN A 250 11.59 -13.92 11.00
CA ASN A 250 10.46 -13.31 11.68
C ASN A 250 10.71 -11.84 12.03
N GLU A 251 11.87 -11.54 12.61
CA GLU A 251 12.23 -10.24 13.18
C GLU A 251 12.51 -9.21 12.08
N TRP A 252 13.27 -9.62 11.06
CA TRP A 252 13.61 -8.73 9.96
C TRP A 252 12.37 -8.36 9.17
N ALA A 253 11.52 -9.35 8.84
CA ALA A 253 10.31 -9.09 8.09
C ALA A 253 9.32 -8.24 8.88
N ASP A 254 9.28 -8.36 10.21
CA ASP A 254 8.47 -7.47 11.05
C ASP A 254 8.91 -6.01 10.92
N ILE A 255 10.21 -5.76 11.07
CA ILE A 255 10.81 -4.42 10.97
C ILE A 255 10.61 -3.85 9.56
N MET A 256 10.89 -4.67 8.54
CA MET A 256 10.81 -4.23 7.16
C MET A 256 9.39 -4.01 6.69
N HIS A 257 8.40 -4.71 7.24
CA HIS A 257 7.02 -4.56 6.82
C HIS A 257 6.55 -3.09 6.90
N VAL A 258 6.85 -2.38 8.00
CA VAL A 258 6.52 -0.94 8.14
C VAL A 258 7.17 -0.11 7.03
N ILE A 259 8.45 -0.36 6.78
CA ILE A 259 9.27 0.40 5.83
C ILE A 259 8.75 0.18 4.41
N LEU A 260 8.45 -1.07 4.05
CA LEU A 260 7.93 -1.43 2.73
C LEU A 260 6.52 -0.85 2.51
N LEU A 261 5.64 -0.92 3.51
CA LEU A 261 4.31 -0.29 3.43
C LEU A 261 4.42 1.21 3.11
N ASN A 262 5.27 1.93 3.84
CA ASN A 262 5.51 3.35 3.60
C ASN A 262 6.11 3.61 2.22
N MET A 263 7.20 2.92 1.89
CA MET A 263 7.94 3.13 0.64
C MET A 263 7.11 2.82 -0.62
N PHE A 264 6.16 1.89 -0.53
CA PHE A 264 5.27 1.54 -1.64
C PHE A 264 3.88 2.19 -1.55
N GLY A 265 3.67 3.13 -0.62
CA GLY A 265 2.43 3.88 -0.49
C GLY A 265 1.21 3.03 -0.11
N GLN A 266 1.41 1.90 0.58
CA GLN A 266 0.35 0.99 0.99
C GLN A 266 -0.22 1.29 2.39
N GLY A 267 -0.05 2.53 2.85
CA GLY A 267 -0.57 3.03 4.13
C GLY A 267 0.33 2.70 5.33
N ALA A 268 -0.28 2.75 6.52
CA ALA A 268 0.40 2.49 7.79
C ALA A 268 -0.10 1.17 8.41
N GLN A 269 0.68 0.60 9.33
CA GLN A 269 0.35 -0.67 9.98
C GLN A 269 -1.03 -0.64 10.64
N GLU A 270 -1.38 0.46 11.31
CA GLU A 270 -2.63 0.67 12.03
C GLU A 270 -3.85 0.55 11.13
N THR A 271 -3.68 0.83 9.84
CA THR A 271 -4.76 0.76 8.86
C THR A 271 -4.79 -0.57 8.10
N ARG A 272 -3.75 -1.40 8.22
CA ARG A 272 -3.54 -2.58 7.37
C ARG A 272 -4.08 -3.84 8.02
N CYS A 273 -4.66 -4.73 7.22
CA CYS A 273 -4.91 -6.11 7.59
C CYS A 273 -3.87 -7.02 6.92
N THR A 274 -3.53 -8.13 7.56
CA THR A 274 -2.58 -9.12 7.00
C THR A 274 -3.18 -10.52 7.03
N GLU A 275 -2.79 -11.34 6.05
CA GLU A 275 -3.10 -12.77 5.99
C GLU A 275 -1.95 -13.57 6.62
N ASN A 276 -2.27 -14.42 7.60
CA ASN A 276 -1.41 -15.51 8.03
C ASN A 276 -1.96 -16.82 7.44
N VAL A 277 -1.06 -17.71 7.05
CA VAL A 277 -1.38 -19.04 6.54
C VAL A 277 -0.74 -20.08 7.44
N TYR A 278 -1.50 -21.13 7.78
CA TYR A 278 -1.03 -22.20 8.64
C TYR A 278 -0.62 -23.42 7.83
N LEU A 279 0.65 -23.82 7.96
CA LEU A 279 1.21 -24.95 7.23
C LEU A 279 1.06 -26.28 8.00
N HIS A 280 0.57 -26.23 9.24
CA HIS A 280 0.29 -27.44 10.02
C HIS A 280 -0.80 -28.29 9.33
N PRO A 281 -0.62 -29.62 9.18
CA PRO A 281 -1.55 -30.47 8.44
C PRO A 281 -3.01 -30.43 8.93
N GLU A 282 -3.23 -30.36 10.25
CA GLU A 282 -4.58 -30.26 10.84
C GLU A 282 -5.31 -28.95 10.51
N LEU A 283 -4.58 -27.93 10.05
CA LEU A 283 -5.10 -26.61 9.71
C LEU A 283 -4.97 -26.32 8.21
N HIS A 284 -4.69 -27.35 7.41
CA HIS A 284 -4.43 -27.18 5.99
C HIS A 284 -5.58 -26.44 5.30
N GLY A 285 -5.26 -25.30 4.69
CA GLY A 285 -6.22 -24.45 3.98
C GLY A 285 -7.01 -23.49 4.88
N LEU A 286 -6.66 -23.33 6.16
CA LEU A 286 -7.16 -22.26 7.02
C LEU A 286 -6.26 -21.02 6.86
N SER A 287 -6.85 -19.91 6.39
CA SER A 287 -6.21 -18.58 6.41
C SER A 287 -6.73 -17.76 7.59
N GLU A 288 -5.86 -17.04 8.27
CA GLU A 288 -6.21 -16.10 9.33
C GLU A 288 -5.98 -14.65 8.89
N TYR A 289 -7.00 -13.81 9.01
CA TYR A 289 -6.89 -12.37 8.85
C TYR A 289 -6.78 -11.71 10.21
N GLN A 290 -5.92 -10.71 10.33
CA GLN A 290 -5.74 -9.96 11.58
C GLN A 290 -5.52 -8.48 11.30
N THR A 291 -5.90 -7.65 12.27
CA THR A 291 -5.39 -6.29 12.39
C THR A 291 -3.91 -6.32 12.74
N VAL A 292 -3.11 -5.38 12.22
CA VAL A 292 -1.67 -5.33 12.52
C VAL A 292 -1.39 -4.59 13.83
N HIS A 293 -2.24 -3.65 14.25
CA HIS A 293 -2.09 -2.94 15.51
C HIS A 293 -2.33 -3.85 16.74
N GLY A 294 -1.83 -3.40 17.89
CA GLY A 294 -2.02 -4.07 19.19
C GLY A 294 -3.42 -3.90 19.78
N SER A 295 -3.57 -4.30 21.04
CA SER A 295 -4.86 -4.30 21.77
C SER A 295 -5.37 -2.91 22.15
N ALA A 296 -4.50 -1.89 22.18
CA ALA A 296 -4.84 -0.50 22.46
C ALA A 296 -5.77 -0.36 23.69
N ASP A 297 -5.42 -1.01 24.80
CA ASP A 297 -6.27 -1.13 25.98
C ASP A 297 -6.71 0.24 26.55
N ASP A 298 -5.92 1.29 26.33
CA ASP A 298 -6.22 2.67 26.70
C ASP A 298 -7.38 3.29 25.90
N LEU A 299 -7.73 2.74 24.73
CA LEU A 299 -8.85 3.17 23.89
C LEU A 299 -10.12 2.33 24.12
N ALA A 300 -10.03 1.23 24.86
CA ALA A 300 -11.14 0.30 25.04
C ALA A 300 -12.41 0.99 25.57
N GLY A 301 -13.53 0.78 24.86
CA GLY A 301 -14.84 1.32 25.25
C GLY A 301 -15.03 2.82 24.97
N LYS A 302 -14.07 3.49 24.33
CA LYS A 302 -14.18 4.92 23.99
C LYS A 302 -14.88 5.18 22.65
N GLY A 303 -15.10 4.16 21.82
CA GLY A 303 -15.78 4.34 20.54
C GLY A 303 -14.94 5.08 19.49
N ILE A 304 -13.62 5.09 19.62
CA ILE A 304 -12.70 5.87 18.75
C ILE A 304 -11.54 5.02 18.19
N VAL A 305 -11.59 3.70 18.32
CA VAL A 305 -10.58 2.83 17.71
C VAL A 305 -10.72 2.87 16.19
N ASN A 306 -9.60 2.95 15.48
CA ASN A 306 -9.59 2.98 14.03
C ASN A 306 -10.15 1.66 13.44
N PRO A 307 -11.27 1.68 12.69
CA PRO A 307 -11.86 0.47 12.15
C PRO A 307 -11.23 0.02 10.82
N SER A 308 -10.30 0.80 10.24
CA SER A 308 -9.81 0.61 8.86
C SER A 308 -9.23 -0.78 8.60
N ALA A 309 -8.43 -1.32 9.52
CA ALA A 309 -7.86 -2.65 9.38
C ALA A 309 -8.94 -3.75 9.44
N THR A 310 -9.93 -3.60 10.32
CA THR A 310 -11.04 -4.55 10.48
C THR A 310 -11.96 -4.59 9.27
N VAL A 311 -12.34 -3.42 8.73
CA VAL A 311 -13.20 -3.36 7.53
C VAL A 311 -12.48 -3.90 6.30
N ARG A 312 -11.16 -3.67 6.19
CA ARG A 312 -10.32 -4.29 5.16
C ARG A 312 -10.24 -5.80 5.31
N ALA A 313 -10.11 -6.32 6.52
CA ALA A 313 -10.15 -7.76 6.77
C ALA A 313 -11.49 -8.38 6.33
N ALA A 314 -12.62 -7.74 6.64
CA ALA A 314 -13.93 -8.19 6.18
C ALA A 314 -14.04 -8.21 4.64
N ALA A 315 -13.62 -7.13 3.97
CA ALA A 315 -13.60 -7.06 2.51
C ALA A 315 -12.70 -8.15 1.90
N ALA A 316 -11.49 -8.31 2.45
CA ALA A 316 -10.51 -9.31 2.07
C ALA A 316 -11.04 -10.76 2.16
N ILE A 317 -11.79 -11.06 3.22
CA ILE A 317 -12.44 -12.35 3.41
C ILE A 317 -13.52 -12.57 2.34
N LEU A 318 -14.38 -11.58 2.12
CA LEU A 318 -15.46 -11.68 1.13
C LEU A 318 -14.94 -11.80 -0.31
N GLU A 319 -13.87 -11.09 -0.65
CA GLU A 319 -13.23 -11.18 -1.97
C GLU A 319 -12.70 -12.59 -2.22
N ARG A 320 -11.83 -13.08 -1.32
CA ARG A 320 -11.03 -14.29 -1.54
C ARG A 320 -11.79 -15.58 -1.24
N HIS A 321 -12.73 -15.55 -0.28
CA HIS A 321 -13.44 -16.76 0.17
C HIS A 321 -14.93 -16.77 -0.19
N ALA A 322 -15.49 -15.63 -0.58
CA ALA A 322 -16.92 -15.49 -0.90
C ALA A 322 -17.19 -15.06 -2.36
N GLY A 323 -16.15 -14.84 -3.15
CA GLY A 323 -16.26 -14.50 -4.58
C GLY A 323 -16.72 -13.08 -4.87
N CYS A 324 -16.69 -12.19 -3.87
CA CYS A 324 -17.08 -10.78 -4.01
C CYS A 324 -15.97 -9.95 -4.68
N LYS A 325 -15.70 -10.19 -5.97
CA LYS A 325 -14.61 -9.51 -6.69
C LYS A 325 -14.74 -7.98 -6.65
N GLY A 326 -13.63 -7.30 -6.38
CA GLY A 326 -13.50 -5.84 -6.36
C GLY A 326 -13.99 -5.16 -5.09
N ILE A 327 -14.37 -5.91 -4.06
CA ILE A 327 -14.81 -5.35 -2.78
C ILE A 327 -13.65 -4.74 -1.98
N GLU A 328 -12.44 -5.30 -2.06
CA GLU A 328 -11.25 -4.72 -1.43
C GLU A 328 -10.94 -3.35 -2.04
N GLU A 329 -10.94 -3.26 -3.38
CA GLU A 329 -10.73 -1.98 -4.06
C GLU A 329 -11.82 -0.96 -3.72
N ALA A 330 -13.08 -1.39 -3.62
CA ALA A 330 -14.18 -0.50 -3.25
C ALA A 330 -14.04 -0.01 -1.80
N MET A 331 -13.64 -0.89 -0.89
CA MET A 331 -13.35 -0.57 0.52
C MET A 331 -12.21 0.45 0.61
N ASP A 332 -11.11 0.24 -0.10
CA ASP A 332 -9.97 1.17 -0.13
C ASP A 332 -10.34 2.53 -0.72
N ARG A 333 -11.17 2.56 -1.77
CA ARG A 333 -11.72 3.82 -2.31
C ARG A 333 -12.59 4.55 -1.28
N ALA A 334 -13.46 3.84 -0.55
CA ALA A 334 -14.30 4.44 0.49
C ALA A 334 -13.44 5.05 1.61
N LEU A 335 -12.44 4.30 2.10
CA LEU A 335 -11.48 4.79 3.10
C LEU A 335 -10.70 6.02 2.60
N LEU A 336 -10.28 6.02 1.33
CA LEU A 336 -9.57 7.17 0.74
C LEU A 336 -10.45 8.42 0.66
N VAL A 337 -11.73 8.27 0.28
CA VAL A 337 -12.71 9.37 0.27
C VAL A 337 -12.86 9.95 1.67
N LEU A 338 -13.06 9.10 2.69
CA LEU A 338 -13.18 9.55 4.07
C LEU A 338 -11.92 10.28 4.56
N GLN A 339 -10.74 9.73 4.27
CA GLN A 339 -9.46 10.35 4.64
C GLN A 339 -9.29 11.73 4.01
N ARG A 340 -9.63 11.89 2.72
CA ARG A 340 -9.55 13.19 2.01
C ARG A 340 -10.42 14.26 2.64
N HIS A 341 -11.57 13.89 3.18
CA HIS A 341 -12.48 14.81 3.87
C HIS A 341 -12.23 14.93 5.38
N ARG A 342 -11.17 14.28 5.91
CA ARG A 342 -10.91 14.16 7.36
C ARG A 342 -12.09 13.56 8.14
N ALA A 343 -12.92 12.78 7.46
CA ALA A 343 -14.07 12.06 8.00
C ALA A 343 -13.63 10.69 8.54
N VAL A 344 -12.64 10.71 9.44
CA VAL A 344 -11.93 9.53 9.96
C VAL A 344 -11.77 9.62 11.47
N THR A 345 -11.23 8.57 12.10
CA THR A 345 -10.97 8.53 13.55
C THR A 345 -9.85 9.49 13.97
N PRO A 346 -9.72 9.84 15.27
CA PRO A 346 -8.75 10.81 15.75
C PRO A 346 -7.28 10.49 15.43
N ASP A 347 -6.89 9.21 15.43
CA ASP A 347 -5.54 8.76 15.08
C ASP A 347 -5.17 9.07 13.61
N GLN A 348 -6.17 9.19 12.75
CA GLN A 348 -6.01 9.55 11.33
C GLN A 348 -6.21 11.05 11.07
N GLY A 349 -6.35 11.86 12.12
CA GLY A 349 -6.52 13.32 12.06
C GLY A 349 -7.95 13.81 11.85
N GLY A 350 -8.95 12.95 12.07
CA GLY A 350 -10.37 13.30 12.03
C GLY A 350 -11.01 13.45 13.42
N GLN A 351 -12.34 13.41 13.47
CA GLN A 351 -13.12 13.56 14.72
C GLN A 351 -14.26 12.54 14.85
N MET A 352 -14.35 11.58 13.93
CA MET A 352 -15.46 10.62 13.91
C MET A 352 -15.23 9.47 14.88
N SER A 353 -16.34 8.91 15.39
CA SER A 353 -16.29 7.66 16.14
C SER A 353 -16.01 6.47 15.21
N SER A 354 -15.58 5.33 15.77
CA SER A 354 -15.40 4.07 15.04
C SER A 354 -16.68 3.69 14.28
N THR A 355 -17.84 3.91 14.93
CA THR A 355 -19.16 3.59 14.38
C THR A 355 -19.51 4.51 13.21
N ASP A 356 -19.31 5.82 13.35
CA ASP A 356 -19.65 6.78 12.29
C ASP A 356 -18.81 6.54 11.02
N VAL A 357 -17.53 6.16 11.19
CA VAL A 357 -16.66 5.80 10.07
C VAL A 357 -17.20 4.55 9.37
N VAL A 358 -17.55 3.51 10.12
CA VAL A 358 -18.14 2.27 9.57
C VAL A 358 -19.45 2.55 8.84
N ASP A 359 -20.33 3.37 9.40
CA ASP A 359 -21.61 3.78 8.78
C ASP A 359 -21.37 4.44 7.43
N SER A 360 -20.44 5.39 7.41
CA SER A 360 -20.10 6.14 6.19
C SER A 360 -19.52 5.23 5.10
N ILE A 361 -18.69 4.26 5.48
CA ILE A 361 -18.14 3.26 4.55
C ILE A 361 -19.27 2.41 3.95
N LEU A 362 -20.16 1.87 4.80
CA LEU A 362 -21.23 0.98 4.37
C LEU A 362 -22.25 1.72 3.48
N ASP A 363 -22.52 2.99 3.78
CA ASP A 363 -23.33 3.87 2.92
C ASP A 363 -22.70 4.10 1.55
N ILE A 364 -21.38 4.39 1.49
CA ILE A 364 -20.66 4.56 0.22
C ILE A 364 -20.74 3.27 -0.62
N LEU A 365 -20.50 2.11 0.00
CA LEU A 365 -20.49 0.83 -0.68
C LEU A 365 -21.90 0.40 -1.15
N ALA A 366 -22.94 0.66 -0.35
CA ALA A 366 -24.32 0.39 -0.74
C ALA A 366 -24.73 1.23 -1.95
N LYS A 367 -24.42 2.53 -1.95
CA LYS A 367 -24.72 3.44 -3.07
C LYS A 367 -24.00 3.04 -4.36
N ALA A 368 -22.72 2.66 -4.26
CA ALA A 368 -21.94 2.22 -5.42
C ALA A 368 -22.50 0.96 -6.10
N LYS A 369 -23.34 0.17 -5.42
CA LYS A 369 -24.00 -1.02 -5.95
C LYS A 369 -25.43 -0.77 -6.48
N MET A 370 -26.02 0.40 -6.23
CA MET A 370 -27.37 0.72 -6.70
C MET A 370 -27.39 1.09 -8.20
N PRO A 371 -28.41 0.68 -8.97
CA PRO A 371 -28.65 1.25 -10.29
C PRO A 371 -28.97 2.74 -10.16
N ALA A 372 -28.45 3.57 -11.07
CA ALA A 372 -28.38 5.05 -10.99
C ALA A 372 -29.71 5.81 -10.79
N ASN A 373 -30.87 5.16 -10.72
CA ASN A 373 -32.19 5.79 -10.70
C ASN A 373 -32.90 5.77 -9.33
N ALA A 374 -32.23 5.44 -8.22
CA ALA A 374 -32.88 5.33 -6.91
C ALA A 374 -32.07 5.99 -5.78
N LEU A 375 -32.01 7.32 -5.74
CA LEU A 375 -31.52 8.06 -4.57
C LEU A 375 -32.53 9.15 -4.18
N ASN A 376 -33.21 8.97 -3.05
CA ASN A 376 -34.13 9.94 -2.46
C ASN A 376 -33.43 10.76 -1.34
N ASN A 377 -33.71 12.06 -1.32
CA ASN A 377 -32.98 13.12 -0.59
C ASN A 377 -33.51 13.40 0.83
N GLN A 378 -33.14 12.63 1.86
CA GLN A 378 -33.55 12.97 3.24
C GLN A 378 -32.49 12.81 4.36
N HIS A 379 -31.24 12.38 4.08
CA HIS A 379 -30.22 12.29 5.13
C HIS A 379 -29.25 13.50 5.13
N PRO A 380 -28.81 14.04 6.29
CA PRO A 380 -27.88 15.17 6.35
C PRO A 380 -26.52 14.93 5.66
N LEU A 381 -26.12 13.66 5.49
CA LEU A 381 -24.96 13.27 4.67
C LEU A 381 -25.18 13.45 3.15
N ASN A 382 -26.43 13.50 2.67
CA ASN A 382 -26.72 13.78 1.26
C ASN A 382 -26.41 15.22 0.86
N LYS A 383 -26.25 16.18 1.80
CA LYS A 383 -25.74 17.52 1.44
C LYS A 383 -24.25 17.53 1.09
N PHE A 384 -23.49 16.54 1.55
CA PHE A 384 -22.07 16.40 1.26
C PHE A 384 -21.81 15.50 0.05
N VAL A 385 -22.65 14.47 -0.15
CA VAL A 385 -22.59 13.61 -1.33
C VAL A 385 -23.19 14.29 -2.57
N ALA A 386 -24.25 15.10 -2.44
CA ALA A 386 -24.88 15.76 -3.59
C ALA A 386 -24.11 16.97 -4.16
N ASN A 387 -23.07 17.45 -3.47
CA ASN A 387 -22.19 18.52 -3.97
C ASN A 387 -20.73 18.05 -4.19
N GLY A 388 -20.49 16.74 -4.13
CA GLY A 388 -19.16 16.13 -4.33
C GLY A 388 -19.10 15.12 -5.49
N GLU A 389 -20.22 14.86 -6.15
CA GLU A 389 -20.19 14.39 -7.54
C GLU A 389 -20.08 15.62 -8.43
N ASP A 390 -18.86 15.89 -8.86
CA ASP A 390 -18.55 16.77 -9.98
C ASP A 390 -19.43 16.37 -11.18
N GLN A 391 -20.60 17.01 -11.33
CA GLN A 391 -21.13 17.37 -12.63
C GLN A 391 -20.14 18.33 -13.28
N ILE A 392 -18.98 17.83 -13.72
CA ILE A 392 -17.99 18.66 -14.42
C ILE A 392 -17.84 18.12 -15.82
N SER A 393 -18.60 18.71 -16.73
CA SER A 393 -18.11 18.93 -18.08
C SER A 393 -16.97 19.95 -18.02
N LEU A 394 -15.98 19.86 -18.91
CA LEU A 394 -15.02 20.95 -19.09
C LEU A 394 -15.77 22.25 -19.43
N GLY A 395 -15.84 23.18 -18.47
CA GLY A 395 -16.55 24.43 -18.64
C GLY A 395 -15.96 25.27 -19.77
N LYS A 396 -16.76 26.14 -20.40
CA LYS A 396 -16.34 26.99 -21.53
C LYS A 396 -15.15 27.92 -21.23
N LYS A 397 -14.82 28.13 -19.96
CA LYS A 397 -13.68 28.95 -19.49
C LYS A 397 -12.46 28.09 -19.09
N THR A 398 -12.26 26.97 -19.76
CA THR A 398 -11.13 26.05 -19.51
C THR A 398 -10.15 26.10 -20.68
N ALA A 399 -8.86 26.19 -20.38
CA ALA A 399 -7.78 26.01 -21.35
C ALA A 399 -6.92 24.78 -20.99
N ILE A 400 -6.49 24.03 -22.01
CA ILE A 400 -5.60 22.88 -21.85
C ILE A 400 -4.18 23.33 -22.21
N LEU A 401 -3.25 23.16 -21.27
CA LEU A 401 -1.87 23.62 -21.38
C LEU A 401 -0.95 22.42 -21.63
N LEU A 402 -0.25 22.42 -22.77
CA LEU A 402 0.81 21.46 -23.05
C LEU A 402 2.18 22.09 -22.81
N LEU A 403 2.84 21.69 -21.73
CA LEU A 403 4.13 22.24 -21.33
C LEU A 403 5.30 21.37 -21.84
N ASN A 404 6.18 21.97 -22.66
CA ASN A 404 7.52 21.46 -23.01
C ASN A 404 7.58 20.04 -23.56
N PHE A 405 6.57 19.63 -24.32
CA PHE A 405 6.58 18.31 -24.97
C PHE A 405 7.42 18.34 -26.26
N GLN A 406 8.72 18.63 -26.09
CA GLN A 406 9.71 18.84 -27.15
C GLN A 406 10.69 17.67 -27.23
N ASN A 407 11.31 17.48 -28.39
CA ASN A 407 12.15 16.31 -28.65
C ASN A 407 13.25 16.10 -27.59
N ASP A 408 13.98 17.16 -27.19
CA ASP A 408 15.04 17.09 -26.18
C ASP A 408 14.58 16.61 -24.80
N PHE A 409 13.28 16.60 -24.53
CA PHE A 409 12.70 16.17 -23.26
C PHE A 409 11.94 14.85 -23.33
N VAL A 410 11.60 14.33 -24.51
CA VAL A 410 10.69 13.17 -24.61
C VAL A 410 11.16 12.07 -25.56
N THR A 411 12.14 12.32 -26.42
CA THR A 411 12.72 11.29 -27.30
C THR A 411 13.87 10.58 -26.60
N LYS A 412 14.17 9.36 -27.06
CA LYS A 412 15.28 8.56 -26.54
C LYS A 412 16.62 9.31 -26.68
N GLU A 413 16.82 9.95 -27.82
CA GLU A 413 18.01 10.74 -28.15
C GLU A 413 18.12 12.00 -27.27
N GLY A 414 16.99 12.61 -26.91
CA GLY A 414 16.95 13.82 -26.09
C GLY A 414 17.13 13.56 -24.58
N ILE A 415 16.57 12.44 -24.09
CA ILE A 415 16.60 12.10 -22.66
C ILE A 415 17.76 11.21 -22.27
N GLU A 416 18.66 10.76 -23.16
CA GLU A 416 19.74 9.82 -22.77
C GLU A 416 20.60 10.30 -21.58
N SER A 417 20.76 11.61 -21.42
CA SER A 417 21.46 12.27 -20.31
C SER A 417 20.61 12.50 -19.04
N GLU A 418 19.28 12.44 -19.13
CA GLU A 418 18.34 12.65 -18.04
C GLU A 418 17.66 11.28 -17.73
N TYR A 419 17.53 10.89 -16.46
CA TYR A 419 17.05 9.53 -16.07
C TYR A 419 17.95 8.33 -16.38
N ARG A 420 19.22 8.51 -16.75
CA ARG A 420 20.11 7.38 -17.13
C ARG A 420 19.49 6.45 -18.20
N GLY A 421 18.64 7.00 -19.08
CA GLY A 421 17.98 6.26 -20.16
C GLY A 421 16.67 5.51 -19.80
N ASP A 422 16.06 5.78 -18.65
CA ASP A 422 14.78 5.16 -18.25
C ASP A 422 13.57 5.75 -19.01
N MET A 423 13.33 5.25 -20.23
CA MET A 423 12.19 5.62 -21.08
C MET A 423 10.82 5.23 -20.50
N ALA A 424 10.75 4.31 -19.52
CA ALA A 424 9.48 3.83 -19.00
C ALA A 424 8.66 4.98 -18.38
N ARG A 425 9.34 5.99 -17.84
CA ARG A 425 8.72 7.21 -17.29
C ARG A 425 8.02 8.10 -18.31
N MET A 426 8.40 8.00 -19.59
CA MET A 426 7.78 8.77 -20.69
C MET A 426 6.65 8.00 -21.41
N ALA A 427 6.51 6.69 -21.17
CA ALA A 427 5.57 5.85 -21.89
C ALA A 427 4.12 6.35 -21.76
N GLY A 428 3.72 6.75 -20.56
CA GLY A 428 2.39 7.34 -20.29
C GLY A 428 2.18 8.64 -21.09
N PRO A 429 2.94 9.71 -20.83
CA PRO A 429 2.79 10.98 -21.55
C PRO A 429 2.81 10.85 -23.08
N ILE A 430 3.73 10.05 -23.65
CA ILE A 430 3.84 9.84 -25.10
C ILE A 430 2.57 9.21 -25.68
N SER A 431 1.95 8.27 -24.97
CA SER A 431 0.78 7.53 -25.45
C SER A 431 -0.54 8.24 -25.18
N HIS A 432 -0.64 9.03 -24.10
CA HIS A 432 -1.90 9.60 -23.64
C HIS A 432 -2.11 11.05 -24.09
N ILE A 433 -1.08 11.90 -24.11
CA ILE A 433 -1.22 13.32 -24.48
C ILE A 433 -1.85 13.51 -25.87
N PRO A 434 -1.46 12.75 -26.92
CA PRO A 434 -2.09 12.89 -28.24
C PRO A 434 -3.60 12.65 -28.20
N ARG A 435 -4.07 11.72 -27.37
CA ARG A 435 -5.50 11.43 -27.20
C ARG A 435 -6.25 12.59 -26.56
N VAL A 436 -5.64 13.22 -25.55
CA VAL A 436 -6.21 14.41 -24.90
C VAL A 436 -6.28 15.58 -25.87
N ILE A 437 -5.23 15.79 -26.69
CA ILE A 437 -5.21 16.83 -27.72
C ILE A 437 -6.29 16.59 -28.77
N ASP A 438 -6.43 15.36 -29.28
CA ASP A 438 -7.46 15.03 -30.25
C ASP A 438 -8.88 15.20 -29.69
N PHE A 439 -9.08 14.85 -28.43
CA PHE A 439 -10.33 15.10 -27.72
C PHE A 439 -10.61 16.60 -27.60
N ALA A 440 -9.64 17.38 -27.14
CA ALA A 440 -9.76 18.82 -26.98
C ALA A 440 -10.12 19.52 -28.29
N ARG A 441 -9.46 19.14 -29.40
CA ARG A 441 -9.78 19.63 -30.75
C ARG A 441 -11.21 19.29 -31.17
N LYS A 442 -11.65 18.05 -30.94
CA LYS A 442 -13.02 17.61 -31.28
C LYS A 442 -14.10 18.34 -30.49
N GLN A 443 -13.82 18.66 -29.23
CA GLN A 443 -14.75 19.39 -28.35
C GLN A 443 -14.60 20.92 -28.44
N GLY A 444 -13.64 21.42 -29.22
CA GLY A 444 -13.40 22.86 -29.38
C GLY A 444 -12.82 23.52 -28.13
N HIS A 445 -12.12 22.78 -27.27
CA HIS A 445 -11.36 23.35 -26.15
C HIS A 445 -10.05 23.97 -26.66
N GLU A 446 -9.68 25.12 -26.11
CA GLU A 446 -8.42 25.78 -26.44
C GLU A 446 -7.24 24.96 -25.93
N ILE A 447 -6.24 24.78 -26.81
CA ILE A 447 -4.99 24.09 -26.50
C ILE A 447 -3.85 25.10 -26.63
N ILE A 448 -3.26 25.43 -25.48
CA ILE A 448 -2.14 26.36 -25.39
C ILE A 448 -0.84 25.55 -25.30
N PHE A 449 -0.02 25.66 -26.32
CA PHE A 449 1.30 25.03 -26.39
C PHE A 449 2.35 25.96 -25.80
N VAL A 450 3.15 25.45 -24.87
CA VAL A 450 4.26 26.19 -24.27
C VAL A 450 5.57 25.48 -24.60
N ARG A 451 6.47 26.20 -25.27
CA ARG A 451 7.78 25.73 -25.74
C ARG A 451 8.88 26.37 -24.89
N PHE A 452 9.76 25.56 -24.33
CA PHE A 452 10.99 26.04 -23.71
C PHE A 452 12.09 26.25 -24.76
N LEU A 453 12.77 27.39 -24.69
CA LEU A 453 13.98 27.68 -25.45
C LEU A 453 15.14 27.91 -24.49
N GLY A 454 16.10 26.99 -24.48
CA GLY A 454 17.19 26.97 -23.49
C GLY A 454 18.46 27.65 -23.94
N ASP A 455 18.45 28.42 -25.04
CA ASP A 455 19.62 29.13 -25.56
C ASP A 455 20.32 29.94 -24.46
N GLN A 456 21.65 29.86 -24.43
CA GLN A 456 22.45 30.52 -23.39
C GLN A 456 22.19 32.04 -23.31
N ARG A 457 21.87 32.68 -24.44
CA ARG A 457 21.50 34.12 -24.51
C ARG A 457 20.24 34.48 -23.73
N PHE A 458 19.37 33.51 -23.47
CA PHE A 458 18.14 33.68 -22.67
C PHE A 458 18.36 33.36 -21.19
N GLN A 459 19.42 32.61 -20.85
CA GLN A 459 19.64 32.15 -19.50
C GLN A 459 20.13 33.28 -18.58
N LEU A 460 19.52 33.39 -17.41
CA LEU A 460 19.99 34.28 -16.34
C LEU A 460 21.33 33.79 -15.76
N PRO A 461 22.16 34.68 -15.15
CA PRO A 461 23.49 34.31 -14.64
C PRO A 461 23.50 33.14 -13.65
N ASN A 462 22.47 33.02 -12.80
CA ASN A 462 22.33 31.93 -11.85
C ASN A 462 22.07 30.58 -12.54
N LEU A 463 21.32 30.57 -13.65
CA LEU A 463 21.05 29.37 -14.43
C LEU A 463 22.30 28.91 -15.16
N GLN A 464 23.02 29.83 -15.80
CA GLN A 464 24.30 29.55 -16.46
C GLN A 464 25.34 28.99 -15.47
N HIS A 465 25.45 29.61 -14.28
CA HIS A 465 26.35 29.14 -13.24
C HIS A 465 26.00 27.73 -12.75
N ARG A 466 24.73 27.49 -12.42
CA ARG A 466 24.25 26.16 -11.99
C ARG A 466 24.56 25.10 -13.05
N ASP A 467 24.24 25.38 -14.31
CA ASP A 467 24.41 24.42 -15.39
C ASP A 467 25.90 24.12 -15.66
N ALA A 468 26.77 25.13 -15.57
CA ALA A 468 28.22 24.94 -15.63
C ALA A 468 28.74 24.05 -14.48
N VAL A 469 28.29 24.29 -13.24
CA VAL A 469 28.66 23.48 -12.06
C VAL A 469 28.20 22.03 -12.19
N LEU A 470 27.02 21.81 -12.78
CA LEU A 470 26.45 20.47 -12.98
C LEU A 470 26.88 19.81 -14.29
N GLY A 471 27.70 20.48 -15.12
CA GLY A 471 28.10 20.00 -16.44
C GLY A 471 26.93 19.83 -17.43
N LYS A 472 25.82 20.56 -17.24
CA LYS A 472 24.64 20.50 -18.11
C LYS A 472 24.86 21.31 -19.39
N GLN A 473 24.41 20.75 -20.51
CA GLN A 473 24.36 21.45 -21.79
C GLN A 473 22.99 22.09 -22.01
N PRO A 474 22.92 23.27 -22.66
CA PRO A 474 21.67 23.86 -23.09
C PRO A 474 20.82 22.89 -23.93
N LYS A 475 19.51 22.88 -23.69
CA LYS A 475 18.52 22.07 -24.41
C LYS A 475 17.50 22.95 -25.12
N CYS A 476 16.82 22.40 -26.10
CA CYS A 476 15.80 23.07 -26.90
C CYS A 476 16.32 24.38 -27.50
N LEU A 477 17.45 24.32 -28.18
CA LEU A 477 18.04 25.51 -28.83
C LEU A 477 17.16 25.97 -29.98
N GLU A 478 16.96 27.28 -30.13
CA GLU A 478 16.12 27.83 -31.18
C GLU A 478 16.56 27.34 -32.58
N GLY A 479 15.60 26.81 -33.34
CA GLY A 479 15.85 26.23 -34.67
C GLY A 479 16.44 24.82 -34.68
N SER A 480 16.75 24.23 -33.52
CA SER A 480 17.19 22.83 -33.45
C SER A 480 16.02 21.85 -33.50
N TRP A 481 16.30 20.62 -33.93
CA TRP A 481 15.35 19.50 -33.83
C TRP A 481 14.89 19.29 -32.39
N GLY A 482 15.79 19.45 -31.42
CA GLY A 482 15.51 19.33 -30.00
C GLY A 482 14.43 20.29 -29.49
N ALA A 483 14.35 21.48 -30.09
CA ALA A 483 13.34 22.49 -29.75
C ALA A 483 11.98 22.27 -30.40
N GLU A 484 11.86 21.40 -31.40
CA GLU A 484 10.58 21.09 -32.02
C GLU A 484 9.67 20.31 -31.08
N PHE A 485 8.36 20.53 -31.18
CA PHE A 485 7.38 19.68 -30.49
C PHE A 485 7.47 18.26 -31.04
N HIS A 486 7.30 17.27 -30.16
CA HIS A 486 7.30 15.88 -30.55
C HIS A 486 6.26 15.62 -31.67
N PRO A 487 6.56 14.77 -32.67
CA PRO A 487 5.69 14.59 -33.82
C PRO A 487 4.23 14.20 -33.51
N SER A 488 3.98 13.57 -32.36
CA SER A 488 2.65 13.16 -31.93
C SER A 488 1.75 14.31 -31.45
N VAL A 489 2.28 15.53 -31.26
CA VAL A 489 1.55 16.66 -30.65
C VAL A 489 1.81 17.99 -31.37
N LYS A 490 2.02 17.96 -32.70
CA LYS A 490 2.31 19.18 -33.45
C LYS A 490 1.14 20.18 -33.37
N PRO A 491 1.41 21.46 -33.06
CA PRO A 491 0.41 22.52 -33.19
C PRO A 491 -0.06 22.65 -34.63
N THR A 492 -1.35 22.90 -34.80
CA THR A 492 -2.01 23.17 -36.08
C THR A 492 -2.19 24.68 -36.28
N PRO A 493 -2.40 25.16 -37.53
CA PRO A 493 -2.65 26.58 -37.78
C PRO A 493 -3.84 27.09 -36.95
N GLY A 494 -3.60 28.11 -36.12
CA GLY A 494 -4.61 28.71 -35.24
C GLY A 494 -4.43 28.38 -33.76
N GLU A 495 -3.75 27.28 -33.42
CA GLU A 495 -3.45 26.94 -32.03
C GLU A 495 -2.33 27.83 -31.46
N ARG A 496 -2.48 28.26 -30.21
CA ARG A 496 -1.56 29.23 -29.61
C ARG A 496 -0.27 28.57 -29.14
N VAL A 497 0.88 29.13 -29.54
CA VAL A 497 2.21 28.73 -29.08
C VAL A 497 2.90 29.87 -28.36
N PHE A 498 3.41 29.62 -27.15
CA PHE A 498 4.22 30.55 -26.37
C PHE A 498 5.64 30.00 -26.20
N ASN A 499 6.65 30.82 -26.50
CA ASN A 499 8.05 30.45 -26.39
C ASN A 499 8.66 31.06 -25.12
N LYS A 500 8.79 30.26 -24.05
CA LYS A 500 9.44 30.71 -22.82
C LYS A 500 10.96 30.63 -22.94
N GLN A 501 11.60 31.77 -22.81
CA GLN A 501 13.04 31.97 -22.96
C GLN A 501 13.75 31.62 -21.65
N ALA A 502 14.24 30.38 -21.54
CA ALA A 502 14.97 29.84 -20.39
C ALA A 502 14.26 29.93 -19.02
N HIS A 503 12.93 30.09 -19.00
CA HIS A 503 12.11 30.09 -17.78
C HIS A 503 11.36 28.77 -17.60
N PHE A 504 11.15 28.35 -16.34
CA PHE A 504 10.34 27.17 -16.03
C PHE A 504 8.84 27.49 -16.03
N ASP A 505 8.48 28.60 -15.39
CA ASP A 505 7.11 29.11 -15.30
C ASP A 505 6.65 29.77 -16.61
N ALA A 506 5.50 29.33 -17.14
CA ALA A 506 4.91 29.92 -18.35
C ALA A 506 4.44 31.37 -18.16
N PHE A 507 4.13 31.81 -16.94
CA PHE A 507 3.75 33.20 -16.66
C PHE A 507 4.90 34.19 -16.84
N LEU A 508 6.15 33.72 -16.89
CA LEU A 508 7.31 34.54 -17.24
C LEU A 508 7.51 34.69 -18.77
N CYS A 509 6.67 34.04 -19.57
CA CYS A 509 6.65 34.23 -21.02
C CYS A 509 5.83 35.48 -21.38
N GLU A 510 6.39 36.31 -22.27
CA GLU A 510 5.69 37.49 -22.76
C GLU A 510 4.34 37.11 -23.41
N GLY A 511 3.30 37.83 -23.03
CA GLY A 511 1.95 37.68 -23.58
C GLY A 511 1.15 36.47 -23.08
N PHE A 512 1.74 35.53 -22.34
CA PHE A 512 1.03 34.34 -21.86
C PHE A 512 -0.11 34.69 -20.90
N GLU A 513 0.20 35.43 -19.83
CA GLU A 513 -0.81 35.86 -18.85
C GLU A 513 -1.90 36.73 -19.51
N ARG A 514 -1.47 37.69 -20.34
CA ARG A 514 -2.38 38.59 -21.05
C ARG A 514 -3.38 37.81 -21.90
N TYR A 515 -2.92 36.78 -22.61
CA TYR A 515 -3.78 35.93 -23.41
C TYR A 515 -4.83 35.19 -22.56
N LEU A 516 -4.43 34.63 -21.41
CA LEU A 516 -5.36 33.95 -20.51
C LEU A 516 -6.47 34.89 -20.01
N VAL A 517 -6.09 36.11 -19.61
CA VAL A 517 -7.02 37.14 -19.12
C VAL A 517 -7.94 37.64 -20.23
N GLU A 518 -7.41 37.95 -21.42
CA GLU A 518 -8.20 38.45 -22.56
C GLU A 518 -9.26 37.43 -23.04
N HIS A 519 -8.99 36.14 -22.91
CA HIS A 519 -9.90 35.07 -23.30
C HIS A 519 -10.80 34.59 -22.13
N GLY A 520 -10.62 35.16 -20.93
CA GLY A 520 -11.46 34.90 -19.77
C GLY A 520 -11.38 33.46 -19.24
N TYR A 521 -10.21 32.82 -19.34
CA TYR A 521 -10.00 31.49 -18.76
C TYR A 521 -9.95 31.57 -17.23
N GLU A 522 -10.58 30.61 -16.57
CA GLU A 522 -10.64 30.49 -15.10
C GLU A 522 -10.06 29.15 -14.62
N HIS A 523 -9.95 28.17 -15.51
CA HIS A 523 -9.48 26.83 -15.21
C HIS A 523 -8.41 26.40 -16.21
N LEU A 524 -7.28 25.89 -15.69
CA LEU A 524 -6.16 25.42 -16.49
C LEU A 524 -5.95 23.91 -16.26
N VAL A 525 -5.94 23.14 -17.35
CA VAL A 525 -5.66 21.70 -17.34
C VAL A 525 -4.23 21.46 -17.81
N PHE A 526 -3.40 20.88 -16.96
CA PHE A 526 -1.97 20.74 -17.18
C PHE A 526 -1.59 19.37 -17.77
N LEU A 527 -0.89 19.41 -18.89
CA LEU A 527 -0.22 18.28 -19.56
C LEU A 527 1.28 18.60 -19.77
N GLY A 528 2.07 17.58 -20.09
CA GLY A 528 3.46 17.73 -20.53
C GLY A 528 4.47 17.54 -19.40
N VAL A 529 5.69 18.06 -19.57
CA VAL A 529 6.83 17.72 -18.70
C VAL A 529 7.59 18.96 -18.20
N TYR A 530 8.14 18.96 -16.97
CA TYR A 530 8.06 17.96 -15.89
C TYR A 530 7.16 18.45 -14.74
N CYS A 531 6.47 17.52 -14.08
CA CYS A 531 5.53 17.74 -12.98
C CYS A 531 6.14 18.55 -11.84
N ASP A 532 7.36 18.23 -11.42
CA ASP A 532 8.12 18.86 -10.32
C ASP A 532 8.98 20.05 -10.76
N VAL A 533 8.92 20.44 -12.03
CA VAL A 533 9.67 21.58 -12.58
C VAL A 533 8.70 22.56 -13.22
N CYS A 534 8.41 22.40 -14.52
CA CYS A 534 7.67 23.41 -15.29
C CYS A 534 6.17 23.37 -15.02
N VAL A 535 5.59 22.19 -14.81
CA VAL A 535 4.18 22.05 -14.43
C VAL A 535 3.97 22.63 -13.05
N ASP A 536 4.76 22.22 -12.05
CA ASP A 536 4.69 22.77 -10.68
C ASP A 536 4.90 24.29 -10.67
N SER A 537 5.95 24.80 -11.33
CA SER A 537 6.23 26.25 -11.35
C SER A 537 5.05 27.03 -11.91
N THR A 538 4.48 26.57 -13.04
CA THR A 538 3.36 27.24 -13.69
C THR A 538 2.06 27.08 -12.90
N ALA A 539 1.80 25.89 -12.34
CA ALA A 539 0.61 25.60 -11.54
C ALA A 539 0.59 26.44 -10.25
N ARG A 540 1.71 26.56 -9.54
CA ARG A 540 1.79 27.38 -8.33
C ARG A 540 1.53 28.87 -8.62
N THR A 541 2.04 29.39 -9.73
CA THR A 541 1.73 30.77 -10.15
C THR A 541 0.28 30.92 -10.59
N ALA A 542 -0.27 29.94 -11.33
CA ALA A 542 -1.68 29.92 -11.71
C ALA A 542 -2.60 29.96 -10.48
N PHE A 543 -2.33 29.14 -9.48
CA PHE A 543 -3.09 29.11 -8.23
C PHE A 543 -3.07 30.46 -7.53
N GLN A 544 -1.89 31.06 -7.38
CA GLN A 544 -1.75 32.38 -6.75
C GLN A 544 -2.46 33.50 -7.53
N LYS A 545 -2.65 33.31 -8.83
CA LYS A 545 -3.42 34.22 -9.70
C LYS A 545 -4.92 33.90 -9.77
N GLY A 546 -5.38 32.90 -9.02
CA GLY A 546 -6.81 32.57 -8.87
C GLY A 546 -7.36 31.58 -9.89
N TYR A 547 -6.51 30.90 -10.67
CA TYR A 547 -6.97 29.86 -11.59
C TYR A 547 -7.25 28.55 -10.83
N TYR A 548 -8.33 27.87 -11.21
CA TYR A 548 -8.51 26.45 -10.87
C TYR A 548 -7.51 25.61 -11.65
N ILE A 549 -7.09 24.50 -11.06
CA ILE A 549 -6.02 23.65 -11.59
C ILE A 549 -6.49 22.21 -11.66
N THR A 550 -6.37 21.60 -12.83
CA THR A 550 -6.41 20.14 -13.00
C THR A 550 -5.06 19.67 -13.53
N VAL A 551 -4.48 18.63 -12.93
CA VAL A 551 -3.28 17.96 -13.47
C VAL A 551 -3.68 16.58 -13.97
N VAL A 552 -3.35 16.27 -15.22
CA VAL A 552 -3.63 14.96 -15.80
C VAL A 552 -2.45 14.03 -15.53
N SER A 553 -2.56 13.19 -14.51
CA SER A 553 -1.44 12.45 -13.90
C SER A 553 -0.72 11.53 -14.89
N ASP A 554 -1.44 10.87 -15.78
CA ASP A 554 -0.87 9.98 -16.79
C ASP A 554 -0.44 10.70 -18.10
N CYS A 555 -0.54 12.04 -18.12
CA CYS A 555 -0.06 12.93 -19.16
C CYS A 555 1.09 13.85 -18.67
N THR A 556 1.76 13.48 -17.58
CA THR A 556 2.97 14.15 -17.08
C THR A 556 3.91 13.15 -16.39
N THR A 557 5.04 13.63 -15.88
CA THR A 557 6.11 12.85 -15.25
C THR A 557 7.07 13.77 -14.48
N THR A 558 7.88 13.27 -13.54
CA THR A 558 8.83 14.08 -12.75
C THR A 558 10.29 13.88 -13.15
N LEU A 559 11.12 14.90 -12.94
CA LEU A 559 12.57 14.90 -13.23
C LEU A 559 13.43 14.55 -12.01
N HIS A 560 13.14 15.14 -10.86
CA HIS A 560 13.98 15.09 -9.66
C HIS A 560 13.27 14.41 -8.49
N LEU A 561 11.99 14.69 -8.29
CA LEU A 561 11.22 14.20 -7.16
C LEU A 561 10.43 12.92 -7.47
N PRO A 562 10.05 12.13 -6.45
CA PRO A 562 9.09 11.05 -6.63
C PRO A 562 7.78 11.56 -7.25
N PHE A 563 7.22 10.78 -8.17
CA PHE A 563 6.07 11.20 -8.97
C PHE A 563 4.83 11.48 -8.11
N GLN A 564 4.53 10.56 -7.18
CA GLN A 564 3.36 10.68 -6.29
C GLN A 564 3.48 11.86 -5.33
N ASP A 565 4.68 12.12 -4.79
CA ASP A 565 4.92 13.24 -3.88
C ASP A 565 4.68 14.58 -4.58
N SER A 566 5.06 14.69 -5.85
CA SER A 566 4.89 15.92 -6.63
C SER A 566 3.43 16.22 -6.92
N LEU A 567 2.63 15.18 -7.23
CA LEU A 567 1.18 15.31 -7.39
C LEU A 567 0.50 15.66 -6.06
N ALA A 568 0.82 14.92 -4.99
CA ALA A 568 0.26 15.16 -3.66
C ALA A 568 0.60 16.57 -3.13
N PHE A 569 1.80 17.08 -3.48
CA PHE A 569 2.18 18.45 -3.15
C PHE A 569 1.30 19.48 -3.86
N LEU A 570 1.04 19.32 -5.16
CA LEU A 570 0.14 20.21 -5.91
C LEU A 570 -1.32 20.11 -5.45
N GLU A 571 -1.81 18.91 -5.14
CA GLU A 571 -3.14 18.72 -4.54
C GLU A 571 -3.25 19.48 -3.22
N ARG A 572 -2.26 19.33 -2.33
CA ARG A 572 -2.27 19.92 -1.00
C ARG A 572 -2.05 21.42 -1.00
N LEU A 573 -1.11 21.91 -1.81
CA LEU A 573 -0.73 23.33 -1.84
C LEU A 573 -1.70 24.16 -2.68
N CYS A 574 -2.04 23.68 -3.88
CA CYS A 574 -2.80 24.45 -4.87
C CYS A 574 -4.27 24.01 -4.95
N GLY A 575 -4.69 22.98 -4.21
CA GLY A 575 -6.01 22.38 -4.40
C GLY A 575 -6.17 21.77 -5.80
N ALA A 576 -5.07 21.38 -6.44
CA ALA A 576 -5.11 20.85 -7.80
C ALA A 576 -5.95 19.57 -7.85
N ARG A 577 -6.82 19.44 -8.85
CA ARG A 577 -7.57 18.21 -9.10
C ARG A 577 -6.71 17.27 -9.93
N VAL A 578 -6.36 16.11 -9.40
CA VAL A 578 -5.55 15.11 -10.13
C VAL A 578 -6.45 14.04 -10.73
N ILE A 579 -6.42 13.92 -12.06
CA ILE A 579 -7.25 12.97 -12.83
C ILE A 579 -6.42 12.25 -13.88
N THR A 580 -6.96 11.17 -14.45
CA THR A 580 -6.37 10.47 -15.61
C THR A 580 -6.90 11.03 -16.92
N HIS A 581 -6.22 10.76 -18.04
CA HIS A 581 -6.66 11.17 -19.37
C HIS A 581 -8.04 10.62 -19.74
N ASN A 582 -8.33 9.36 -19.39
CA ASN A 582 -9.64 8.76 -19.63
C ASN A 582 -10.73 9.54 -18.89
N ARG A 583 -10.48 9.90 -17.62
CA ARG A 583 -11.44 10.68 -16.86
C ARG A 583 -11.65 12.07 -17.46
N LEU A 584 -10.60 12.72 -17.95
CA LEU A 584 -10.72 14.00 -18.65
C LEU A 584 -11.55 13.89 -19.95
N ILE A 585 -11.39 12.80 -20.70
CA ILE A 585 -12.12 12.56 -21.96
C ILE A 585 -13.60 12.22 -21.72
N GLU A 586 -13.92 11.64 -20.56
CA GLU A 586 -15.30 11.35 -20.13
C GLU A 586 -16.08 12.60 -19.68
N MET A 587 -15.39 13.71 -19.39
CA MET A 587 -15.98 14.99 -19.01
C MET A 587 -16.44 15.77 -20.23
#